data_AF-X1AFW9-F1
#
_entry.id   AF-X1AFW9-F1
#
_cell.length_a   1.000
_cell.length_b   1.000
_cell.length_c   1.000
_cell.angle_alpha   90.00
_cell.angle_beta   90.00
_cell.angle_gamma   90.00
#
_symmetry.space_group_name_H-M   'P 1'
#
loop_
_entity.id
_entity.type
_entity.pdbx_description
1 polymer ?
#
loop_
_entity_poly.entity_id
_entity_poly.type
_entity_poly.pdbx_seq_one_letter_code
_entity_poly.pdbx_strand_id
1 'polypeptide(L)' 'MSNQRTLVLLEPPVRDLIKQMAKEKGISISSLCRDLICEGLEIFEDRYFDRIASEREDKFNWENGLTHEEVWNKKQK' A
#
# COMPACT_ATOMS: atom_id res chain seq x y z
N MET A 1 -17.12 -5.55 -13.83
CA MET A 1 -16.33 -4.30 -13.83
C MET A 1 -15.62 -4.20 -15.17
N SER A 2 -15.61 -3.04 -15.84
CA SER A 2 -14.90 -2.90 -17.12
C SER A 2 -13.42 -2.62 -16.86
N ASN A 3 -12.55 -3.34 -17.56
CA ASN A 3 -11.12 -3.05 -17.53
C ASN A 3 -10.85 -1.88 -18.49
N GLN A 4 -10.38 -0.76 -17.96
CA GLN A 4 -9.94 0.39 -18.76
C GLN A 4 -8.44 0.29 -19.03
N ARG A 5 -8.03 0.46 -20.30
CA ARG A 5 -6.63 0.52 -20.68
C ARG A 5 -6.16 1.97 -20.64
N THR A 6 -5.01 2.20 -20.02
CA THR A 6 -4.34 3.51 -20.00
C THR A 6 -3.05 3.41 -20.81
N LEU A 7 -2.88 4.29 -21.79
CA LEU A 7 -1.63 4.43 -22.53
C LEU A 7 -0.72 5.40 -21.78
N VAL A 8 0.53 5.03 -21.55
CA VAL A 8 1.52 5.86 -20.86
C VAL A 8 2.78 5.95 -21.72
N LEU A 9 3.31 7.15 -21.86
CA LEU A 9 4.60 7.40 -22.51
C LEU A 9 5.69 7.32 -21.44
N LEU A 10 6.74 6.56 -21.74
CA LEU A 10 7.90 6.39 -20.86
C LEU A 10 9.14 6.87 -21.59
N GLU A 11 10.05 7.49 -20.83
CA GLU A 11 11.37 7.82 -21.33
C GLU A 11 12.11 6.55 -21.76
N PRO A 12 12.95 6.59 -22.81
CA PRO A 12 13.72 5.44 -23.28
C PRO A 12 14.42 4.64 -22.16
N PRO A 13 15.18 5.25 -21.22
CA PRO A 13 15.86 4.49 -20.16
C PRO A 13 14.87 3.76 -19.23
N VAL A 14 13.77 4.40 -18.84
CA VAL A 14 12.75 3.79 -17.97
C VAL A 14 12.07 2.63 -18.69
N ARG A 15 11.71 2.81 -19.95
CA ARG A 15 11.11 1.76 -20.78
C ARG A 15 12.03 0.56 -20.90
N ASP A 16 13.32 0.79 -21.14
CA ASP A 16 14.29 -0.28 -21.37
C ASP A 16 14.59 -1.05 -20.07
N LEU A 17 14.62 -0.36 -18.93
CA LEU A 17 14.67 -0.99 -17.61
C LEU A 17 13.44 -1.87 -17.35
N ILE A 18 12.22 -1.37 -17.59
CA ILE A 18 10.99 -2.16 -17.43
C ILE A 18 11.01 -3.41 -18.33
N LYS A 19 11.48 -3.28 -19.57
CA LYS A 19 11.63 -4.43 -20.49
C LYS A 19 12.57 -5.48 -19.92
N GLN A 20 13.72 -5.06 -19.39
CA GLN A 20 14.69 -5.96 -18.78
C GLN A 20 14.09 -6.67 -17.57
N MET A 21 13.48 -5.91 -16.64
CA MET A 21 12.85 -6.45 -15.44
C MET A 21 11.74 -7.46 -15.77
N ALA A 22 10.89 -7.15 -16.76
CA ALA A 22 9.82 -8.06 -17.19
C ALA A 22 10.39 -9.36 -17.75
N LYS A 23 11.47 -9.28 -18.54
CA LYS A 23 12.19 -10.44 -19.07
C LYS A 23 12.80 -11.30 -17.96
N GLU A 24 13.48 -10.69 -17.00
CA GLU A 24 14.08 -11.40 -15.85
C GLU A 24 13.02 -12.10 -14.98
N LYS A 25 11.85 -11.47 -14.81
CA LYS A 25 10.72 -12.04 -14.06
C LYS A 25 9.87 -13.03 -14.86
N GLY A 26 10.08 -13.15 -16.17
CA GLY A 26 9.27 -14.02 -17.04
C GLY A 26 7.80 -13.59 -17.18
N ILE A 27 7.48 -12.31 -16.99
CA ILE A 27 6.12 -11.76 -17.07
C ILE A 27 5.98 -10.73 -18.19
N SER A 28 4.74 -10.38 -18.54
CA SER A 28 4.51 -9.34 -19.54
C SER A 28 4.86 -7.96 -19.00
N ILE A 29 5.29 -7.05 -19.89
CA ILE A 29 5.55 -5.64 -19.55
C ILE A 29 4.31 -4.99 -18.93
N SER A 30 3.12 -5.24 -19.48
CA SER A 30 1.87 -4.69 -18.94
C SER A 30 1.55 -5.21 -17.54
N SER A 31 1.85 -6.47 -17.25
CA SER A 31 1.71 -7.04 -15.91
C SER A 31 2.66 -6.36 -14.93
N LEU A 32 3.94 -6.26 -15.29
CA LEU A 32 4.93 -5.57 -14.46
C LEU A 32 4.53 -4.11 -14.21
N CYS A 33 4.13 -3.36 -15.24
CA CYS A 33 3.70 -1.98 -15.08
C CYS A 33 2.47 -1.86 -14.16
N ARG A 34 1.49 -2.75 -14.29
CA ARG A 34 0.32 -2.77 -13.40
C ARG A 34 0.77 -3.01 -11.96
N ASP A 35 1.62 -4.00 -11.73
CA ASP A 35 2.07 -4.37 -10.40
C ASP A 35 2.85 -3.20 -9.75
N LEU A 36 3.77 -2.56 -10.50
CA LEU A 36 4.47 -1.36 -10.05
C LEU A 36 3.54 -0.18 -9.74
N ILE A 37 2.46 0.00 -10.51
CA ILE A 37 1.46 1.04 -10.23
C ILE A 37 0.71 0.72 -8.93
N CYS A 38 0.30 -0.54 -8.74
CA CYS A 38 -0.37 -0.97 -7.51
C CYS A 38 0.54 -0.82 -6.29
N GLU A 39 1.78 -1.31 -6.35
CA GLU A 39 2.78 -1.15 -5.29
C GLU A 39 3.03 0.34 -4.98
N GLY A 40 3.12 1.19 -6.01
CA GLY A 40 3.23 2.63 -5.82
C GLY A 40 2.05 3.22 -5.05
N LEU A 41 0.82 2.82 -5.37
CA LEU A 41 -0.39 3.26 -4.67
C LEU A 41 -0.47 2.74 -3.23
N GLU A 42 -0.04 1.51 -2.97
CA GLU A 42 0.05 0.93 -1.62
C GLU A 42 1.00 1.76 -0.75
N ILE A 43 2.15 2.20 -1.28
CA ILE A 43 3.07 3.09 -0.56
C ILE A 43 2.40 4.43 -0.20
N PHE A 44 1.57 5.00 -1.10
CA PHE A 44 0.82 6.22 -0.78
C PHE A 44 -0.22 5.98 0.31
N GLU A 45 -0.87 4.82 0.31
CA GLU A 45 -1.84 4.41 1.32
C GLU A 45 -1.17 4.24 2.70
N ASP A 46 -0.02 3.56 2.76
CA ASP A 46 0.75 3.39 3.99
C ASP A 46 1.11 4.75 4.61
N ARG A 47 1.59 5.69 3.80
CA ARG A 47 1.88 7.06 4.25
C ARG A 47 0.64 7.80 4.76
N TYR A 48 -0.51 7.54 4.15
CA TYR A 48 -1.76 8.13 4.59
C TYR A 48 -2.20 7.56 5.94
N PHE A 49 -2.09 6.25 6.15
CA PHE A 49 -2.45 5.61 7.42
C PHE A 49 -1.47 5.93 8.54
N ASP A 50 -0.18 6.04 8.25
CA ASP A 50 0.84 6.48 9.20
C ASP A 50 0.50 7.88 9.77
N ARG A 51 0.10 8.82 8.90
CA ARG A 51 -0.37 10.14 9.34
C ARG A 51 -1.59 10.05 10.26
N ILE A 52 -2.58 9.23 9.91
CA ILE A 52 -3.79 9.05 10.75
C ILE A 52 -3.43 8.41 12.10
N ALA A 53 -2.54 7.42 12.10
CA ALA A 53 -2.09 6.76 13.32
C ALA A 53 -1.38 7.76 14.24
N SER A 54 -0.47 8.57 13.68
CA SER A 54 0.23 9.64 14.41
C SER A 54 -0.75 10.65 15.03
N GLU A 55 -1.72 11.15 14.24
CA GLU A 55 -2.74 12.08 14.74
C GLU A 55 -3.60 11.50 15.87
N ARG A 56 -3.81 10.17 15.88
CA ARG A 56 -4.54 9.48 16.94
C ARG A 56 -3.67 9.28 18.17
N GLU A 57 -2.42 8.88 17.99
CA GLU A 57 -1.45 8.69 19.06
C GLU A 57 -1.21 10.00 19.84
N ASP A 58 -1.00 11.11 19.13
CA ASP A 58 -0.82 12.44 19.73
C ASP A 58 -1.99 12.87 20.62
N LYS A 59 -3.21 12.45 20.27
CA LYS A 59 -4.44 12.80 20.98
C LYS A 59 -4.88 11.74 21.98
N PHE A 60 -4.18 10.61 22.04
CA PHE A 60 -4.58 9.49 22.88
C PHE A 60 -4.20 9.76 24.33
N ASN A 61 -5.18 9.66 25.23
CA ASN A 61 -4.92 9.70 26.66
C ASN A 61 -4.55 8.29 27.15
N TRP A 62 -3.24 8.05 27.29
CA TRP A 62 -2.69 6.78 27.76
C TRP A 62 -3.14 6.39 29.17
N GLU A 63 -3.40 7.35 30.06
CA GLU A 63 -3.88 7.07 31.42
C GLU A 63 -5.30 6.50 31.44
N ASN A 64 -6.11 6.86 30.44
CA ASN A 64 -7.48 6.37 30.26
C ASN A 64 -7.56 5.27 29.19
N GLY A 65 -6.43 4.72 28.76
CA GLY A 65 -6.38 3.63 27.80
C GLY A 65 -6.95 2.34 28.40
N LEU A 66 -7.75 1.62 27.63
CA LEU A 66 -8.23 0.30 28.03
C LEU A 66 -7.08 -0.71 27.99
N THR A 67 -6.93 -1.47 29.06
CA THR A 67 -5.96 -2.57 29.15
C THR A 67 -6.43 -3.78 28.34
N HIS A 68 -5.48 -4.66 27.98
CA HIS A 68 -5.78 -5.89 27.25
C HIS A 68 -6.85 -6.74 27.97
N GLU A 69 -6.79 -6.83 29.30
CA GLU A 69 -7.75 -7.60 30.08
C GLU A 69 -9.17 -7.00 30.03
N GLU A 70 -9.29 -5.67 30.08
CA GLU A 70 -10.59 -4.97 30.00
C GLU A 70 -11.28 -5.13 28.64
N VAL A 71 -10.51 -5.32 27.58
CA VAL A 71 -11.03 -5.52 26.22
C VAL A 71 -11.28 -7.00 25.94
N TRP A 72 -10.32 -7.88 26.25
CA TRP A 72 -10.31 -9.27 25.77
C TRP A 72 -10.79 -10.29 26.80
N ASN A 73 -10.64 -10.00 28.10
CA ASN A 73 -11.07 -10.87 29.20
C ASN A 73 -12.40 -10.43 29.83
N LYS A 74 -13.27 -9.74 29.08
CA LYS A 74 -14.67 -9.60 29.48
C LYS A 74 -15.26 -11.01 29.57
N LYS A 75 -15.29 -11.57 30.79
CA LYS A 75 -16.06 -12.77 31.11
C LYS A 75 -17.44 -12.55 30.49
N GLN A 76 -17.75 -13.35 29.47
CA GLN A 76 -19.10 -13.44 28.94
C GLN A 76 -20.02 -13.71 30.14
N LYS A 77 -20.83 -12.70 30.48
CA LYS A 77 -21.96 -12.86 31.39
C LYS A 77 -23.18 -13.20 30.55
#